data_AF-A0AAU1KRZ0-F1
#
_entry.id   AF-A0AAU1KRZ0-F1
#
_cell.length_a   1.000
_cell.length_b   1.000
_cell.length_c   1.000
_cell.angle_alpha   90.00
_cell.angle_beta   90.00
_cell.angle_gamma   90.00
#
_symmetry.space_group_name_H-M   'P 1'
#
loop_
_entity.id
_entity.type
_entity.pdbx_description
1 polymer ?
#
loop_
_entity_poly.entity_id
_entity_poly.type
_entity_poly.pdbx_seq_one_letter_code
_entity_poly.pdbx_strand_id
1 'polypeptide(L)' 'MVQVDQWIGTASGRLYGWSTCVHDSSPEACRASLGIVNSVWAYFGPDQMAGMQWTAAGMFLGLTALLVGAFLRWARQSAL' A
#
# COMPACT_ATOMS: atom_id res chain seq x y z
N MET A 1 -11.58 4.81 3.73
CA MET A 1 -10.90 3.49 3.67
C MET A 1 -10.02 3.47 2.44
N VAL A 2 -8.74 3.12 2.57
CA VAL A 2 -7.79 3.06 1.43
C VAL A 2 -7.79 1.62 0.92
N GLN A 3 -8.10 1.44 -0.36
CA GLN A 3 -8.09 0.14 -1.01
C GLN A 3 -6.64 -0.28 -1.26
N VAL A 4 -6.28 -1.48 -0.83
CA VAL A 4 -4.92 -2.03 -0.94
C VAL A 4 -4.84 -3.00 -2.10
N ASP A 5 -5.80 -3.91 -2.16
CA ASP A 5 -5.76 -5.01 -3.11
C ASP A 5 -7.16 -5.51 -3.44
N GLN A 6 -7.28 -6.16 -4.59
CA GLN A 6 -8.50 -6.78 -5.06
C GLN A 6 -8.25 -8.26 -5.35
N TRP A 7 -9.07 -9.10 -4.75
CA TRP A 7 -9.03 -10.54 -4.91
C TRP A 7 -10.31 -11.03 -5.58
N ILE A 8 -10.23 -12.17 -6.25
CA ILE A 8 -11.38 -12.89 -6.79
C ILE A 8 -11.42 -14.29 -6.19
N GLY A 9 -12.58 -14.74 -5.75
CA GLY A 9 -12.71 -15.90 -4.87
C GLY A 9 -13.74 -16.92 -5.32
N THR A 10 -13.51 -18.18 -4.96
CA THR A 10 -14.47 -19.27 -5.13
C THR A 10 -15.43 -19.37 -3.95
N ALA A 11 -16.52 -20.13 -4.11
CA ALA A 11 -17.47 -20.41 -3.04
C ALA A 11 -16.84 -21.17 -1.85
N SER A 12 -15.75 -21.92 -2.08
CA SER A 12 -14.99 -22.63 -1.06
C SER A 12 -13.99 -21.76 -0.29
N GLY A 13 -13.84 -20.47 -0.65
CA GLY A 13 -12.91 -19.54 0.00
C GLY A 13 -11.49 -19.53 -0.59
N ARG A 14 -11.24 -20.20 -1.71
CA ARG A 14 -9.96 -20.08 -2.43
C ARG A 14 -9.90 -18.71 -3.11
N LEU A 15 -8.79 -17.99 -2.91
CA LEU A 15 -8.54 -16.67 -3.48
C LEU A 15 -7.57 -16.74 -4.65
N TYR A 16 -7.83 -15.95 -5.68
CA TYR A 16 -6.96 -15.70 -6.82
C TYR A 16 -6.71 -14.19 -6.94
N GLY A 17 -5.56 -13.80 -7.47
CA GLY A 17 -5.26 -12.40 -7.74
C GLY A 17 -6.20 -11.83 -8.79
N TRP A 18 -6.55 -10.55 -8.69
CA TRP A 18 -7.46 -9.90 -9.66
C TRP A 18 -7.04 -10.10 -11.12
N SER A 19 -5.74 -10.12 -11.41
CA SER A 19 -5.19 -10.23 -12.77
C SER A 19 -5.37 -11.60 -13.43
N THR A 20 -5.76 -12.64 -12.68
CA THR A 20 -5.73 -14.06 -13.11
C THR A 20 -6.45 -14.30 -14.45
N CYS A 21 -7.58 -13.65 -14.69
CA CYS A 21 -8.37 -13.81 -15.93
C CYS A 21 -8.43 -12.55 -16.80
N VAL A 22 -7.71 -11.48 -16.44
CA VAL A 22 -7.86 -10.16 -17.10
C VAL A 22 -7.28 -10.14 -18.52
N HIS A 23 -6.29 -10.99 -18.79
CA HIS A 23 -5.65 -11.08 -20.11
C HIS A 23 -6.19 -12.23 -20.97
N ASP A 24 -7.21 -12.94 -20.50
CA ASP A 24 -7.82 -14.01 -21.28
C ASP A 24 -8.70 -13.40 -22.39
N SER A 25 -8.74 -14.08 -23.54
CA SER A 25 -9.68 -13.80 -24.62
C SER A 25 -11.14 -13.90 -24.19
N SER A 26 -11.43 -14.70 -23.15
CA SER A 26 -12.75 -14.79 -22.52
C SER A 26 -12.63 -14.78 -20.98
N PRO A 27 -12.56 -13.59 -20.35
CA PRO A 27 -12.35 -13.45 -18.90
C PRO A 27 -13.43 -14.14 -18.06
N GLU A 28 -14.69 -14.10 -18.52
CA GLU A 28 -15.81 -14.71 -17.80
C GLU A 28 -15.80 -16.24 -17.90
N ALA A 29 -15.38 -16.80 -19.04
CA ALA A 29 -15.20 -18.24 -19.16
C ALA A 29 -14.04 -18.74 -18.28
N CYS A 30 -12.92 -18.00 -18.23
CA CYS A 30 -11.82 -18.26 -17.30
C CYS A 30 -12.31 -18.25 -15.84
N ARG A 31 -13.06 -17.22 -15.44
CA ARG A 31 -13.64 -17.12 -14.09
C ARG A 31 -14.57 -18.28 -13.75
N ALA A 32 -15.48 -18.63 -14.67
CA ALA A 32 -16.40 -19.74 -14.50
C ALA A 32 -15.67 -21.08 -14.37
N SER A 33 -14.62 -21.31 -15.18
CA SER A 33 -13.81 -22.53 -15.12
C SER A 33 -13.08 -22.71 -13.78
N LEU A 34 -12.67 -21.60 -13.16
CA LEU A 34 -12.02 -21.57 -11.85
C LEU A 34 -13.02 -21.58 -10.69
N GLY A 35 -14.33 -21.56 -10.98
CA GLY A 35 -15.40 -21.50 -9.97
C GLY A 35 -15.40 -20.19 -9.18
N ILE A 36 -14.96 -19.09 -9.79
CA ILE A 36 -14.91 -17.77 -9.18
C ILE A 36 -16.32 -17.18 -9.17
N VAL A 37 -16.79 -16.81 -7.97
CA VAL A 37 -18.17 -16.33 -7.75
C VAL A 37 -18.22 -14.96 -7.09
N ASN A 38 -17.10 -14.43 -6.60
CA ASN A 38 -17.05 -13.16 -5.88
C ASN A 38 -15.75 -12.39 -6.13
N SER A 39 -15.81 -11.07 -5.94
CA SER A 39 -14.66 -10.17 -5.77
C SER A 39 -14.59 -9.65 -4.33
N VAL A 40 -13.43 -9.77 -3.69
CA VAL A 40 -13.18 -9.29 -2.33
C VAL A 40 -12.20 -8.13 -2.38
N TRP A 41 -12.56 -7.02 -1.76
CA TRP A 41 -11.70 -5.84 -1.63
C TRP A 41 -10.99 -5.87 -0.29
N ALA A 42 -9.66 -5.77 -0.30
CA ALA A 42 -8.86 -5.60 0.90
C ALA A 42 -8.64 -4.09 1.16
N TYR A 43 -9.07 -3.62 2.33
CA TYR A 43 -8.86 -2.25 2.79
C TYR A 43 -7.89 -2.24 3.96
N PHE A 44 -7.09 -1.18 4.09
CA PHE A 44 -6.31 -0.97 5.32
C PHE A 44 -7.27 -0.74 6.50
N GLY A 45 -7.03 -1.48 7.58
CA GLY A 45 -7.67 -1.22 8.87
C GLY A 45 -7.22 0.13 9.45
N PRO A 46 -8.05 0.77 10.31
CA PRO A 46 -7.69 2.03 10.96
C PRO A 46 -6.38 1.96 11.77
N ASP A 47 -6.11 0.79 12.36
CA ASP A 47 -4.91 0.46 13.11
C ASP A 47 -3.63 0.53 12.24
N GLN A 48 -3.70 0.01 11.01
CA GLN A 48 -2.57 0.02 10.09
C GLN A 48 -2.29 1.41 9.53
N MET A 49 -3.35 2.21 9.28
CA MET A 49 -3.20 3.58 8.81
C MET A 49 -2.47 4.45 9.83
N ALA A 50 -2.80 4.32 11.12
CA ALA A 50 -2.13 5.07 12.18
C ALA A 50 -0.62 4.75 12.23
N GLY A 51 -0.26 3.47 12.20
CA GLY A 51 1.15 3.05 12.18
C GLY A 51 1.93 3.64 11.01
N MET A 52 1.37 3.61 9.79
CA MET A 52 2.01 4.20 8.61
C MET A 52 2.17 5.73 8.74
N GLN A 53 1.14 6.44 9.21
CA GLN A 53 1.18 7.88 9.36
C GLN A 53 2.24 8.32 10.37
N TRP A 54 2.31 7.66 11.53
CA TRP A 54 3.30 7.97 12.55
C TRP A 54 4.73 7.64 12.11
N THR A 55 4.91 6.53 11.37
CA THR A 55 6.21 6.18 10.82
C THR A 55 6.71 7.25 9.84
N ALA A 56 5.86 7.66 8.90
CA ALA A 56 6.20 8.71 7.93
C ALA A 56 6.46 10.06 8.62
N ALA A 57 5.62 10.44 9.59
CA ALA A 57 5.80 11.67 10.36
C ALA A 57 7.15 11.68 11.09
N GLY A 58 7.52 10.57 11.75
CA GLY A 58 8.81 10.43 12.42
C GLY A 58 9.99 10.57 11.47
N MET A 59 9.92 9.96 10.28
CA MET A 59 10.95 10.09 9.25
C MET A 59 11.12 11.54 8.79
N PHE A 60 10.02 12.24 8.48
CA PHE A 60 10.09 13.64 8.05
C PHE A 60 10.62 14.56 9.14
N LEU A 61 10.22 14.36 10.38
CA LEU A 61 10.74 15.11 11.52
C LEU A 61 12.24 14.86 11.72
N GLY A 62 12.68 13.61 11.63
CA GLY A 62 14.10 13.25 11.72
C GLY A 62 14.94 13.89 10.62
N LEU A 63 14.49 13.81 9.36
CA LEU A 63 15.13 14.47 8.22
C LEU A 63 15.20 15.99 8.41
N THR A 64 14.11 16.60 8.88
CA THR A 64 14.07 18.04 9.14
C THR A 64 15.08 18.44 10.20
N ALA A 65 15.15 17.70 11.32
CA ALA A 65 16.12 17.97 12.38
C ALA A 65 17.58 17.85 11.89
N LEU A 66 17.87 16.85 11.06
CA LEU A 66 19.18 16.68 10.44
C LEU A 66 19.55 17.86 9.52
N LEU A 67 18.63 18.28 8.65
CA LEU A 67 18.84 19.40 7.74
C LEU A 67 19.05 20.71 8.50
N VAL A 68 18.21 20.99 9.50
CA VAL A 68 18.34 22.20 10.34
C VAL A 68 19.67 22.17 11.10
N GLY A 69 20.03 21.03 11.70
CA GLY A 69 21.31 20.89 12.41
C GLY A 69 22.52 21.09 11.50
N ALA A 70 22.51 20.50 10.30
CA ALA A 70 23.56 20.69 9.30
C ALA A 70 23.67 22.15 8.84
N PHE A 71 22.52 22.79 8.57
CA PHE A 71 22.48 24.19 8.17
C PHE A 71 23.04 25.12 9.26
N LEU A 72 22.63 24.95 10.52
CA LEU A 72 23.14 25.73 11.64
C LEU A 72 24.65 25.53 11.83
N ARG A 73 25.14 24.30 11.69
CA ARG A 73 26.57 24.00 11.76
C ARG A 73 27.35 24.69 10.63
N TRP A 74 26.85 24.64 9.40
CA TRP A 74 27.47 25.34 8.26
C TRP A 74 27.48 26.86 8.45
N ALA A 75 26.34 27.44 8.86
CA ALA A 75 26.22 28.87 9.12
C ALA A 75 27.21 29.33 10.21
N ARG A 76 27.36 28.54 11.29
CA ARG A 76 28.29 28.85 12.38
C ARG A 76 29.76 28.80 11.94
N GLN A 77 30.12 27.88 11.03
CA GLN A 77 31.47 27.77 10.49
C GLN A 77 31.80 28.87 9.47
N SER A 78 30.78 29.43 8.81
CA SER A 78 30.97 30.46 7.78
C SER A 78 31.00 31.88 8.35
N ALA A 79 30.62 32.04 9.62
CA ALA A 79 30.64 33.31 10.35
C ALA A 79 31.93 33.51 11.21
N LEU A 80 32.81 32.50 11.26
CA LEU A 80 34.13 32.52 11.89
C LEU A 80 35.21 32.58 10.82
#